data_AF-A0A0B7B7T4-F1
#
_entry.id   AF-A0A0B7B7T4-F1
#
_cell.length_a   1.000
_cell.length_b   1.000
_cell.length_c   1.000
_cell.angle_alpha   90.00
_cell.angle_beta   90.00
_cell.angle_gamma   90.00
#
_symmetry.space_group_name_H-M   'P 1'
#
loop_
_entity.id
_entity.type
_entity.pdbx_description
1 polymer ?
#
loop_
_entity_poly.entity_id
_entity_poly.type
_entity_poly.pdbx_seq_one_letter_code
_entity_poly.pdbx_strand_id
1 'polypeptide(L)' 'MWIIRKRIQLPSEKAIFLFVGKVLPQSSASMGQIYEDHGDDDGFLYIAYSGENTFGQNMMTQHL' A
#
# COMPACT_ATOMS: atom_id res chain seq x y z
N MET A 1 -4.50 -8.49 -1.01
CA MET A 1 -5.20 -7.71 0.05
C MET A 1 -5.86 -8.57 1.14
N TRP A 2 -6.41 -9.75 0.83
CA TRP A 2 -7.10 -10.62 1.82
C TRP A 2 -6.25 -11.01 3.05
N ILE A 3 -4.98 -11.37 2.84
CA ILE A 3 -4.07 -11.79 3.94
C ILE A 3 -3.94 -10.69 5.00
N ILE A 4 -3.75 -9.44 4.57
CA ILE A 4 -3.61 -8.28 5.48
C ILE A 4 -4.91 -8.10 6.28
N ARG A 5 -6.06 -8.08 5.60
CA ARG A 5 -7.38 -7.97 6.27
C ARG A 5 -7.59 -9.05 7.33
N LYS A 6 -7.23 -10.30 7.02
CA LYS A 6 -7.32 -11.41 7.97
C LYS A 6 -6.38 -11.23 9.17
N ARG A 7 -5.16 -10.72 8.94
CA ARG A 7 -4.14 -10.49 9.98
C ARG A 7 -4.58 -9.43 10.99
N ILE A 8 -5.17 -8.33 10.52
CA ILE A 8 -5.64 -7.22 11.37
C ILE A 8 -7.12 -7.33 11.76
N GLN A 9 -7.78 -8.46 11.42
CA GLN A 9 -9.19 -8.73 11.68
C GLN A 9 -10.12 -7.59 11.18
N LEU A 10 -9.84 -7.05 10.00
CA LEU A 10 -10.61 -5.95 9.43
C LEU A 10 -11.92 -6.47 8.79
N PRO A 11 -13.10 -6.00 9.26
CA PRO A 11 -14.39 -6.37 8.68
C PRO A 11 -14.45 -6.06 7.18
N SER A 12 -15.16 -6.88 6.39
CA SER A 12 -15.31 -6.72 4.94
C SER A 12 -15.80 -5.32 4.56
N GLU A 13 -16.69 -4.74 5.38
CA GLU A 13 -17.35 -3.45 5.18
C GLU A 13 -16.40 -2.24 5.32
N LYS A 14 -15.27 -2.38 6.02
CA LYS A 14 -14.32 -1.28 6.20
C LYS A 14 -13.35 -1.20 5.03
N ALA A 15 -13.19 -0.01 4.46
CA ALA A 15 -12.19 0.22 3.42
C ALA A 15 -10.77 0.01 3.96
N ILE A 16 -9.88 -0.45 3.08
CA ILE A 16 -8.44 -0.49 3.31
C ILE A 16 -7.75 -0.07 2.03
N PHE A 17 -6.83 0.88 2.16
CA PHE A 17 -5.98 1.38 1.09
C PHE A 17 -4.55 0.96 1.41
N LEU A 18 -3.87 0.38 0.42
CA LEU A 18 -2.47 0.02 0.52
C LEU A 18 -1.67 0.98 -0.35
N PHE A 19 -0.54 1.45 0.16
CA PHE A 19 0.38 2.34 -0.54
C PHE A 19 1.75 1.68 -0.58
N VAL A 20 2.34 1.64 -1.77
CA VAL A 20 3.72 1.19 -1.97
C VAL A 20 4.49 2.39 -2.47
N GLY A 21 5.41 2.90 -1.66
CA GLY A 21 5.97 4.23 -1.87
C GLY A 21 4.88 5.31 -1.90
N LYS A 22 4.66 5.93 -3.07
CA LYS A 22 3.70 7.05 -3.28
C LYS A 22 2.45 6.66 -4.07
N VAL A 23 2.30 5.39 -4.48
CA VAL A 23 1.22 4.97 -5.38
C VAL A 23 0.31 3.91 -4.76
N LEU A 24 -0.93 3.88 -5.23
CA LEU A 24 -1.86 2.79 -5.01
C LEU A 24 -1.51 1.68 -6.03
N PRO A 25 -0.94 0.54 -5.62
CA PRO A 25 -0.68 -0.54 -6.56
C PRO A 25 -2.00 -1.01 -7.18
N GLN A 26 -1.98 -1.26 -8.49
CA GLN A 26 -3.15 -1.80 -9.17
C GLN A 26 -3.53 -3.15 -8.56
N SER A 27 -4.81 -3.36 -8.24
CA SER A 27 -5.26 -4.59 -7.56
C SER A 27 -5.03 -5.88 -8.39
N SER A 28 -4.80 -5.74 -9.70
CA SER A 28 -4.46 -6.82 -10.62
C SER A 28 -2.96 -7.11 -10.73
N ALA A 29 -2.08 -6.23 -10.23
CA ALA A 29 -0.65 -6.44 -10.29
C ALA A 29 -0.21 -7.57 -9.34
N SER A 30 0.77 -8.36 -9.76
CA SER A 30 1.36 -9.40 -8.92
C SER A 30 2.31 -8.78 -7.89
N MET A 31 2.53 -9.46 -6.76
CA MET A 31 3.51 -9.01 -5.75
C MET A 31 4.93 -8.95 -6.31
N GLY A 32 5.29 -9.82 -7.27
CA GLY A 32 6.59 -9.79 -7.93
C GLY A 32 6.77 -8.53 -8.76
N GLN A 33 5.76 -8.15 -9.54
CA GLN A 33 5.78 -6.92 -10.34
C GLN A 33 5.89 -5.67 -9.45
N ILE A 34 5.13 -5.64 -8.35
CA ILE A 34 5.20 -4.54 -7.38
C ILE A 34 6.59 -4.45 -6.74
N TYR A 35 7.22 -5.59 -6.45
CA TYR A 35 8.56 -5.66 -5.90
C TYR A 35 9.63 -5.19 -6.91
N GLU A 36 9.53 -5.60 -8.17
CA GLU A 36 10.44 -5.13 -9.23
C GLU A 36 10.39 -3.61 -9.41
N ASP A 37 9.20 -3.02 -9.30
CA ASP A 37 9.01 -1.58 -9.53
C ASP A 37 9.27 -0.70 -8.29
N HIS A 38 9.08 -1.23 -7.07
CA HIS A 38 9.08 -0.43 -5.82
C HIS A 38 9.85 -1.07 -4.65
N GLY A 39 10.60 -2.13 -4.88
CA GLY A 39 11.52 -2.69 -3.90
C GLY A 39 12.58 -1.66 -3.51
N ASP A 40 12.99 -1.68 -2.24
CA ASP A 40 14.07 -0.84 -1.74
C ASP A 40 15.41 -1.59 -1.87
N ASP A 41 16.53 -0.87 -1.86
CA ASP A 41 17.88 -1.41 -2.03
C ASP A 41 18.30 -2.32 -0.86
N ASP A 42 17.58 -2.24 0.26
CA ASP A 42 17.73 -3.13 1.41
C ASP A 42 17.14 -4.54 1.19
N GLY A 43 16.47 -4.77 0.05
CA GLY A 43 15.84 -6.03 -0.32
C GLY A 43 14.43 -6.24 0.25
N PHE A 44 13.82 -5.20 0.81
CA PHE A 44 12.46 -5.24 1.34
C PHE A 44 11.49 -4.41 0.50
N LEU A 45 10.21 -4.76 0.60
CA LEU A 45 9.09 -4.01 0.02
C LEU A 45 8.28 -3.37 1.14
N TYR A 46 8.27 -2.05 1.15
CA TYR A 46 7.54 -1.27 2.16
C TYR A 46 6.13 -0.96 1.70
N ILE A 47 5.15 -1.40 2.50
CA ILE A 47 3.73 -1.21 2.24
C ILE A 47 3.10 -0.51 3.45
N ALA A 48 2.59 0.70 3.23
CA ALA A 48 1.76 1.40 4.21
C ALA A 48 0.29 1.06 3.97
N TYR A 49 -0.52 1.06 5.02
CA TYR A 49 -1.97 0.89 4.89
C TYR A 49 -2.73 1.95 5.68
N SER A 50 -3.89 2.35 5.16
CA SER A 50 -4.78 3.33 5.80
C SER A 50 -6.24 2.91 5.60
N GLY A 51 -7.09 3.30 6.55
CA GLY A 51 -8.56 3.22 6.39
C GLY A 51 -9.13 4.34 5.52
N GLU A 52 -8.34 5.38 5.25
CA GLU A 52 -8.72 6.56 4.48
C GLU A 52 -7.80 6.77 3.28
N ASN A 53 -8.36 7.15 2.13
CA ASN A 53 -7.61 7.36 0.89
C ASN A 53 -6.79 8.69 0.89
N THR A 54 -7.07 9.60 1.83
CA THR A 54 -6.45 10.93 1.90
C THR A 54 -4.96 10.87 2.28
N PHE A 55 -4.47 9.74 2.81
CA PHE A 55 -3.08 9.60 3.25
C PHE A 55 -2.07 9.76 2.11
N GLY A 56 -2.42 9.37 0.88
CA GLY A 56 -1.57 9.56 -0.30
C GLY A 56 -1.37 11.04 -0.69
N GLN A 57 -2.34 11.92 -0.38
CA GLN A 57 -2.22 13.35 -0.69
C GLN A 57 -1.22 14.06 0.25
N ASN A 58 -1.22 13.72 1.53
CA ASN A 58 -0.40 14.43 2.52
C ASN A 58 1.11 14.15 2.36
N MET A 59 1.48 12.99 1.80
CA MET A 59 2.87 12.70 1.42
C MET A 59 3.32 13.41 0.13
N MET A 60 2.40 13.85 -0.73
CA MET A 60 2.76 14.66 -1.90
C MET A 60 3.05 16.13 -1.55
N THR A 61 2.48 16.64 -0.45
CA THR A 61 2.64 18.05 -0.05
C THR A 61 3.87 18.33 0.82
N GLN A 62 4.57 17.30 1.34
CA GLN A 62 5.71 17.45 2.25
C GLN A 62 7.08 17.47 1.52
N HIS A 63 7.10 17.76 0.21
CA HIS A 63 8.34 17.87 -0.58
C HIS A 63 8.32 19.03 -1.59
N LEU A 64 7.55 20.09 -1.31
CA LEU A 64 7.70 21.41 -1.94
C LEU A 64 8.45 22.35 -1.00
#